data_AF-A0A7Y6TY77-F1
#
_entry.id   AF-A0A7Y6TY77-F1
#
_cell.length_a   1.000
_cell.length_b   1.000
_cell.length_c   1.000
_cell.angle_alpha   90.00
_cell.angle_beta   90.00
_cell.angle_gamma   90.00
#
_symmetry.space_group_name_H-M   'P 1'
#
loop_
_entity.id
_entity.type
_entity.pdbx_description
1 polymer ?
#
loop_
_entity_poly.entity_id
_entity_poly.type
_entity_poly.pdbx_seq_one_letter_code
_entity_poly.pdbx_strand_id
1 'polypeptide(L)'
;MATQRPATLTPSRSLSDGHPTLTTISPGARELIQLNVKRRLEFQRTPEIFYPWWRRCTVKTLIVADGSLNFGEGDFGLSTFVRALKNEAPGRVAFQITLAHIGNVGDAAMLASEPGIANRIQTFRFDNTAHFTPEMYDQIWLFGIQTTYPATAGRGPFLAAAEINAIHAHMQRGGGVFATGDHGYLGQALCGGLPRVRGMRHWGDFPSADNNQNQVSMGGPRRNDSNQEGHDPGSSFSDQSDDVPQPLDLLLYSSYAGFLRNARYPHPVLCGRTGRIDVFPDHPHEGECRLPPDVTGTFGGADEYPPDAGGTRVVPEVIAWGRVRAGNNARGTKSPTIAQTFGVVSTYDGHRAGGKGRVVCDSTWHHFVNVNLIGVLEGGGFDEFDVPGEHASKHDGFLSSAAGLTVLSKIKNYYTNIGVWISPPAKHECFNRLAWWEVVFSERIVEATLTSPEIALEKIPAPALMQIGIHARDVFDRRASQCQSLQWLIDWSRRFIEVAWLDPWDPITQVRLQKGDPPLPVIDPMPVVDVALGAALVAMRQQFPFPPDKVSDRDDAAALKAIDRGTQLGLQLATRLVAEQVKSFPTLLRAREPG
;
A
#
# COMPACT_ATOMS: atom_id res chain seq x y z
N MET A 1 60.69 -16.80 -48.21
CA MET A 1 61.17 -17.81 -47.23
C MET A 1 60.29 -17.73 -45.97
N ALA A 2 60.37 -18.73 -45.10
CA ALA A 2 59.74 -18.75 -43.77
C ALA A 2 60.42 -17.75 -42.80
N THR A 3 59.89 -17.34 -41.63
CA THR A 3 58.61 -17.63 -40.92
C THR A 3 58.17 -16.31 -40.17
N GLN A 4 57.52 -16.19 -38.99
CA GLN A 4 57.00 -17.06 -37.92
C GLN A 4 55.79 -16.42 -37.15
N ARG A 5 55.24 -17.15 -36.18
CA ARG A 5 54.31 -16.78 -35.07
C ARG A 5 54.68 -17.68 -33.86
N PRO A 6 54.17 -17.54 -32.61
CA PRO A 6 52.98 -16.83 -32.10
C PRO A 6 53.35 -15.79 -31.00
N ALA A 7 52.51 -15.24 -30.10
CA ALA A 7 51.20 -15.68 -29.58
C ALA A 7 50.25 -14.56 -29.11
N THR A 8 49.07 -15.00 -28.65
CA THR A 8 47.86 -14.23 -28.32
C THR A 8 47.81 -13.71 -26.88
N LEU A 9 47.05 -12.63 -26.65
CA LEU A 9 45.96 -12.61 -25.66
C LEU A 9 45.01 -11.42 -25.92
N THR A 10 43.70 -11.67 -25.83
CA THR A 10 42.64 -10.65 -26.00
C THR A 10 41.89 -10.48 -24.68
N PRO A 11 41.68 -9.25 -24.17
CA PRO A 11 40.86 -9.05 -22.98
C PRO A 11 39.37 -9.06 -23.34
N SER A 12 38.74 -10.24 -23.27
CA SER A 12 37.28 -10.33 -23.18
C SER A 12 36.84 -10.36 -21.72
N ARG A 13 36.01 -9.40 -21.30
CA ARG A 13 35.03 -9.49 -20.20
C ARG A 13 34.26 -8.20 -20.04
N SER A 14 33.05 -8.18 -20.59
CA SER A 14 31.91 -7.47 -20.03
C SER A 14 30.90 -8.50 -19.51
N LEU A 15 29.89 -8.05 -18.76
CA LEU A 15 28.84 -8.82 -18.09
C LEU A 15 29.24 -9.55 -16.81
N SER A 16 28.60 -9.12 -15.71
CA SER A 16 28.16 -9.98 -14.61
C SER A 16 26.77 -9.50 -14.16
N ASP A 17 25.77 -9.76 -15.00
CA ASP A 17 24.37 -9.40 -14.77
C ASP A 17 23.76 -10.15 -13.57
N GLY A 18 22.87 -9.46 -12.83
CA GLY A 18 21.99 -10.07 -11.82
C GLY A 18 20.59 -10.45 -12.34
N HIS A 19 20.22 -10.01 -13.54
CA HIS A 19 18.97 -10.35 -14.23
C HIS A 19 19.24 -10.50 -15.74
N PRO A 20 18.52 -11.38 -16.46
CA PRO A 20 18.78 -11.64 -17.87
C PRO A 20 18.53 -10.38 -18.72
N THR A 21 19.59 -9.83 -19.31
CA THR A 21 19.51 -8.64 -20.15
C THR A 21 18.66 -8.89 -21.41
N LEU A 22 17.73 -7.99 -21.68
CA LEU A 22 16.75 -8.03 -22.79
C LEU A 22 17.41 -7.90 -24.18
N THR A 23 18.73 -7.76 -24.24
CA THR A 23 19.57 -7.73 -25.45
C THR A 23 19.53 -9.04 -26.23
N THR A 24 19.25 -10.17 -25.55
CA THR A 24 19.06 -11.50 -26.16
C THR A 24 17.70 -11.66 -26.88
N ILE A 25 16.78 -10.72 -26.70
CA ILE A 25 15.41 -10.79 -27.25
C ILE A 25 15.34 -10.10 -28.61
N SER A 26 14.74 -10.76 -29.60
CA SER A 26 14.56 -10.22 -30.96
C SER A 26 13.71 -8.93 -30.95
N PRO A 27 13.87 -8.03 -31.93
CA PRO A 27 13.13 -6.76 -31.96
C PRO A 27 11.60 -6.95 -31.85
N GLY A 28 11.02 -7.86 -32.62
CA GLY A 28 9.57 -8.14 -32.57
C GLY A 28 9.11 -8.79 -31.25
N ALA A 29 9.97 -9.54 -30.56
CA ALA A 29 9.64 -10.05 -29.22
C ALA A 29 9.75 -8.95 -28.14
N ARG A 30 10.66 -7.98 -28.29
CA ARG A 30 10.68 -6.76 -27.45
C ARG A 30 9.45 -5.89 -27.67
N GLU A 31 9.04 -5.68 -28.92
CA GLU A 31 7.80 -4.98 -29.29
C GLU A 31 6.56 -5.69 -28.71
N LEU A 32 6.49 -7.01 -28.82
CA LEU A 32 5.41 -7.81 -28.21
C LEU A 32 5.38 -7.71 -26.68
N ILE A 33 6.54 -7.65 -26.01
CA ILE A 33 6.61 -7.40 -24.56
C ILE A 33 6.10 -5.99 -24.23
N GLN A 34 6.53 -4.96 -24.96
CA GLN A 34 6.07 -3.58 -24.78
C GLN A 34 4.56 -3.44 -24.99
N LEU A 35 4.01 -4.07 -26.03
CA LEU A 35 2.57 -4.10 -26.31
C LEU A 35 1.78 -4.79 -25.19
N ASN A 36 2.32 -5.89 -24.63
CA ASN A 36 1.70 -6.58 -23.49
C ASN A 36 1.77 -5.75 -22.19
N VAL A 37 2.86 -5.01 -21.95
CA VAL A 37 2.94 -4.06 -20.82
C VAL A 37 1.93 -2.93 -21.00
N LYS A 38 1.85 -2.34 -22.19
CA LYS A 38 0.86 -1.31 -22.53
C LYS A 38 -0.58 -1.80 -22.31
N ARG A 39 -0.95 -2.97 -22.85
CA ARG A 39 -2.28 -3.59 -22.66
C ARG A 39 -2.63 -3.81 -21.18
N ARG A 40 -1.64 -4.14 -20.33
CA ARG A 40 -1.85 -4.29 -18.86
C ARG A 40 -2.09 -2.95 -18.16
N LEU A 41 -1.37 -1.90 -18.53
CA LEU A 41 -1.55 -0.55 -17.98
C LEU A 41 -2.89 0.07 -18.44
N GLU A 42 -3.26 -0.12 -19.71
CA GLU A 42 -4.56 0.25 -20.26
C GLU A 42 -5.71 -0.51 -19.58
N PHE A 43 -5.52 -1.80 -19.27
CA PHE A 43 -6.48 -2.58 -18.50
C PHE A 43 -6.64 -2.10 -17.04
N GLN A 44 -5.56 -1.62 -16.39
CA GLN A 44 -5.66 -1.06 -15.04
C GLN A 44 -6.41 0.28 -15.03
N ARG A 45 -6.13 1.15 -16.00
CA ARG A 45 -6.69 2.51 -16.10
C ARG A 45 -8.14 2.52 -16.62
N THR A 46 -8.44 1.67 -17.59
CA THR A 46 -9.71 1.59 -18.32
C THR A 46 -10.08 0.13 -18.63
N PRO A 47 -10.34 -0.71 -17.61
CA PRO A 47 -10.71 -2.12 -17.80
C PRO A 47 -11.95 -2.31 -18.68
N GLU A 48 -12.88 -1.35 -18.66
CA GLU A 48 -14.08 -1.29 -19.50
C GLU A 48 -13.81 -1.35 -21.03
N ILE A 49 -12.60 -1.03 -21.50
CA ILE A 49 -12.22 -1.18 -22.92
C ILE A 49 -12.09 -2.67 -23.30
N PHE A 50 -11.65 -3.51 -22.36
CA PHE A 50 -11.43 -4.94 -22.58
C PHE A 50 -12.61 -5.79 -22.11
N TYR A 51 -13.31 -5.32 -21.08
CA TYR A 51 -14.48 -5.96 -20.49
C TYR A 51 -15.60 -4.91 -20.36
N PRO A 52 -16.43 -4.66 -21.39
CA PRO A 52 -17.49 -3.64 -21.36
C PRO A 52 -18.52 -3.83 -20.23
N TRP A 53 -18.60 -5.04 -19.70
CA TRP A 53 -19.43 -5.46 -18.57
C TRP A 53 -18.88 -5.10 -17.19
N TRP A 54 -17.62 -4.63 -17.13
CA TRP A 54 -16.90 -4.33 -15.90
C TRP A 54 -17.46 -3.10 -15.17
N ARG A 55 -17.40 -3.12 -13.85
CA ARG A 55 -17.62 -1.94 -12.99
C ARG A 55 -16.52 -1.87 -11.94
N ARG A 56 -16.24 -0.67 -11.43
CA ARG A 56 -15.23 -0.43 -10.38
C ARG A 56 -15.90 0.01 -9.09
N CYS A 57 -15.36 -0.41 -7.95
CA CYS A 57 -15.81 0.05 -6.65
C CYS A 57 -15.33 1.47 -6.40
N THR A 58 -16.25 2.44 -6.49
CA THR A 58 -15.95 3.84 -6.23
C THR A 58 -15.67 4.09 -4.75
N VAL A 59 -14.49 4.63 -4.45
CA VAL A 59 -14.09 5.13 -3.13
C VAL A 59 -14.07 6.66 -3.18
N LYS A 60 -14.96 7.31 -2.44
CA LYS A 60 -15.02 8.76 -2.32
C LYS A 60 -13.89 9.24 -1.43
N THR A 61 -12.94 9.96 -2.01
CA THR A 61 -11.72 10.42 -1.34
C THR A 61 -11.76 11.94 -1.22
N LEU A 62 -11.70 12.45 0.01
CA LEU A 62 -11.37 13.85 0.25
C LEU A 62 -9.87 13.97 0.47
N ILE A 63 -9.21 14.91 -0.20
CA ILE A 63 -7.81 15.26 0.03
C ILE A 63 -7.76 16.72 0.48
N VAL A 64 -7.29 16.98 1.69
CA VAL A 64 -7.23 18.30 2.31
C VAL A 64 -5.77 18.73 2.46
N ALA A 65 -5.44 19.93 1.97
CA ALA A 65 -4.14 20.56 2.16
C ALA A 65 -4.27 21.93 2.86
N ASP A 66 -3.17 22.45 3.44
CA ASP A 66 -3.11 23.80 3.99
C ASP A 66 -1.78 24.53 3.75
N GLY A 67 -1.77 25.84 4.06
CA GLY A 67 -0.58 26.68 3.97
C GLY A 67 -0.11 26.87 2.53
N SER A 68 1.11 26.41 2.26
CA SER A 68 1.72 26.37 0.91
C SER A 68 1.54 25.02 0.21
N LEU A 69 1.17 23.95 0.94
CA LEU A 69 0.86 22.67 0.33
C LEU A 69 -0.42 22.79 -0.49
N ASN A 70 -0.35 22.34 -1.74
CA ASN A 70 -1.46 22.46 -2.66
C ASN A 70 -1.41 21.33 -3.70
N PHE A 71 -2.29 21.35 -4.69
CA PHE A 71 -2.42 20.26 -5.66
C PHE A 71 -1.72 20.53 -6.98
N GLY A 72 -1.24 21.76 -7.22
CA GLY A 72 -0.62 22.19 -8.47
C GLY A 72 0.71 21.50 -8.83
N GLU A 73 1.37 21.99 -9.88
CA GLU A 73 2.56 21.34 -10.45
C GLU A 73 3.88 21.71 -9.74
N GLY A 74 3.94 22.82 -9.00
CA GLY A 74 5.16 23.29 -8.34
C GLY A 74 5.71 22.34 -7.26
N ASP A 75 6.88 22.65 -6.74
CA ASP A 75 7.69 21.84 -5.80
C ASP A 75 6.86 21.20 -4.67
N PHE A 76 6.11 22.02 -3.92
CA PHE A 76 5.23 21.62 -2.80
C PHE A 76 3.79 21.27 -3.25
N GLY A 77 3.64 20.99 -4.54
CA GLY A 77 2.41 20.52 -5.17
C GLY A 77 2.27 19.01 -5.07
N LEU A 78 1.04 18.54 -4.91
CA LEU A 78 0.67 17.13 -4.76
C LEU A 78 0.20 16.49 -6.09
N SER A 79 0.47 17.11 -7.25
CA SER A 79 -0.11 16.67 -8.53
C SER A 79 0.31 15.25 -8.93
N THR A 80 1.56 14.87 -8.67
CA THR A 80 2.07 13.51 -8.93
C THR A 80 1.37 12.48 -8.04
N PHE A 81 1.18 12.78 -6.76
CA PHE A 81 0.42 11.93 -5.83
C PHE A 81 -1.05 11.78 -6.27
N VAL A 82 -1.75 12.89 -6.57
CA VAL A 82 -3.16 12.87 -7.01
C VAL A 82 -3.33 12.04 -8.28
N ARG A 83 -2.42 12.20 -9.27
CA ARG A 83 -2.42 11.42 -10.51
C ARG A 83 -2.10 9.94 -10.27
N ALA A 84 -1.18 9.62 -9.37
CA ALA A 84 -0.87 8.25 -9.02
C ALA A 84 -2.05 7.53 -8.36
N LEU A 85 -2.67 8.15 -7.35
CA LEU A 85 -3.84 7.61 -6.67
C LEU A 85 -5.00 7.37 -7.66
N LYS A 86 -5.24 8.33 -8.55
CA LYS A 86 -6.27 8.26 -9.60
C LYS A 86 -6.01 7.15 -10.63
N ASN A 87 -4.78 7.02 -11.14
CA ASN A 87 -4.49 6.25 -12.36
C ASN A 87 -3.84 4.87 -12.13
N GLU A 88 -3.22 4.61 -10.97
CA GLU A 88 -2.45 3.37 -10.72
C GLU A 88 -3.18 2.37 -9.82
N ALA A 89 -4.42 2.68 -9.39
CA ALA A 89 -5.26 1.85 -8.53
C ALA A 89 -5.50 0.43 -9.12
N PRO A 90 -5.76 -0.60 -8.28
CA PRO A 90 -6.15 -1.92 -8.79
C PRO A 90 -7.42 -1.82 -9.65
N GLY A 91 -7.52 -2.57 -10.75
CA GLY A 91 -8.60 -2.41 -11.75
C GLY A 91 -10.04 -2.60 -11.25
N ARG A 92 -10.23 -3.17 -10.04
CA ARG A 92 -11.51 -3.26 -9.31
C ARG A 92 -11.87 -2.01 -8.48
N VAL A 93 -11.00 -1.00 -8.40
CA VAL A 93 -11.12 0.20 -7.56
C VAL A 93 -11.13 1.46 -8.43
N ALA A 94 -11.88 2.49 -8.02
CA ALA A 94 -11.78 3.82 -8.59
C ALA A 94 -11.88 4.88 -7.48
N PHE A 95 -10.88 5.75 -7.34
CA PHE A 95 -10.93 6.85 -6.37
C PHE A 95 -11.64 8.07 -6.97
N GLN A 96 -12.81 8.40 -6.44
CA GLN A 96 -13.53 9.64 -6.76
C GLN A 96 -12.96 10.75 -5.88
N ILE A 97 -11.99 11.49 -6.41
CA ILE A 97 -11.22 12.49 -5.66
C ILE A 97 -11.95 13.84 -5.61
N THR A 98 -12.14 14.36 -4.39
CA THR A 98 -12.41 15.78 -4.12
C THR A 98 -11.15 16.41 -3.55
N LEU A 99 -10.74 17.55 -4.12
CA LEU A 99 -9.61 18.34 -3.63
C LEU A 99 -10.14 19.47 -2.75
N ALA A 100 -9.51 19.69 -1.60
CA ALA A 100 -9.91 20.71 -0.65
C ALA A 100 -8.69 21.45 -0.08
N HIS A 101 -8.80 22.75 0.12
CA HIS A 101 -7.75 23.56 0.71
C HIS A 101 -8.32 24.45 1.83
N ILE A 102 -7.63 24.48 2.98
CA ILE A 102 -8.08 25.18 4.19
C ILE A 102 -8.15 26.70 3.99
N GLY A 103 -7.23 27.27 3.22
CA GLY A 103 -7.23 28.69 2.82
C GLY A 103 -7.86 28.93 1.46
N ASN A 104 -7.94 30.20 1.03
CA ASN A 104 -8.28 30.57 -0.34
C ASN A 104 -7.02 30.52 -1.23
N VAL A 105 -7.04 29.76 -2.32
CA VAL A 105 -5.91 29.56 -3.24
C VAL A 105 -6.38 29.53 -4.69
N GLY A 106 -5.52 29.95 -5.63
CA GLY A 106 -5.88 30.05 -7.04
C GLY A 106 -6.13 28.69 -7.73
N ASP A 107 -6.87 28.72 -8.84
CA ASP A 107 -7.35 27.53 -9.57
C ASP A 107 -6.25 26.56 -10.01
N ALA A 108 -5.05 27.06 -10.32
CA ALA A 108 -3.88 26.22 -10.63
C ALA A 108 -3.44 25.36 -9.43
N ALA A 109 -3.48 25.91 -8.22
CA ALA A 109 -3.19 25.22 -6.97
C ALA A 109 -4.28 24.18 -6.58
N MET A 110 -5.42 24.20 -7.28
CA MET A 110 -6.52 23.22 -7.17
C MET A 110 -6.61 22.29 -8.39
N LEU A 111 -5.58 22.25 -9.24
CA LEU A 111 -5.55 21.48 -10.51
C LEU A 111 -6.80 21.70 -11.38
N ALA A 112 -7.28 22.93 -11.57
CA ALA A 112 -8.56 23.18 -12.25
C ALA A 112 -8.70 22.52 -13.64
N SER A 113 -7.60 22.34 -14.37
CA SER A 113 -7.52 21.67 -15.67
C SER A 113 -7.49 20.14 -15.63
N GLU A 114 -7.22 19.51 -14.48
CA GLU A 114 -7.12 18.04 -14.37
C GLU A 114 -8.51 17.39 -14.50
N PRO A 115 -8.75 16.53 -15.51
CA PRO A 115 -10.05 15.90 -15.71
C PRO A 115 -10.33 14.81 -14.67
N GLY A 116 -11.60 14.57 -14.35
CA GLY A 116 -12.01 13.48 -13.45
C GLY A 116 -11.82 13.73 -11.95
N ILE A 117 -11.30 14.90 -11.54
CA ILE A 117 -11.50 15.41 -10.18
C ILE A 117 -12.98 15.75 -10.01
N ALA A 118 -13.62 15.21 -8.98
CA ALA A 118 -15.07 15.26 -8.79
C ALA A 118 -15.58 16.58 -8.19
N ASN A 119 -14.78 17.21 -7.33
CA ASN A 119 -15.07 18.54 -6.78
C ASN A 119 -13.78 19.23 -6.30
N ARG A 120 -13.81 20.56 -6.16
CA ARG A 120 -12.71 21.42 -5.67
C ARG A 120 -13.28 22.43 -4.67
N ILE A 121 -12.71 22.51 -3.46
CA ILE A 121 -13.23 23.34 -2.37
C ILE A 121 -12.11 24.20 -1.77
N GLN A 122 -12.11 25.50 -2.07
CA GLN A 122 -11.31 26.50 -1.32
C GLN A 122 -11.98 26.82 0.03
N THR A 123 -11.25 27.45 0.95
CA THR A 123 -11.73 27.86 2.30
C THR A 123 -12.43 26.73 3.08
N PHE A 124 -11.90 25.51 2.93
CA PHE A 124 -12.50 24.28 3.43
C PHE A 124 -12.67 24.27 4.96
N ARG A 125 -13.74 23.60 5.43
CA ARG A 125 -14.07 23.39 6.85
C ARG A 125 -14.80 22.06 7.03
N PHE A 126 -14.47 21.31 8.09
CA PHE A 126 -15.14 20.03 8.39
C PHE A 126 -16.49 20.21 9.12
N ASP A 127 -16.77 21.40 9.66
CA ASP A 127 -18.04 21.75 10.32
C ASP A 127 -19.06 22.42 9.38
N ASN A 128 -18.69 22.69 8.13
CA ASN A 128 -19.61 23.17 7.09
C ASN A 128 -20.24 21.97 6.36
N THR A 129 -21.55 21.77 6.51
CA THR A 129 -22.30 20.66 5.91
C THR A 129 -22.41 20.72 4.37
N ALA A 130 -21.98 21.80 3.72
CA ALA A 130 -21.79 21.85 2.27
C ALA A 130 -20.40 21.35 1.82
N HIS A 131 -19.43 21.33 2.74
CA HIS A 131 -18.05 20.88 2.50
C HIS A 131 -17.82 19.44 2.98
N PHE A 132 -18.41 19.08 4.13
CA PHE A 132 -18.22 17.79 4.78
C PHE A 132 -19.43 17.38 5.64
N THR A 133 -19.81 16.11 5.54
CA THR A 133 -20.41 15.36 6.66
C THR A 133 -19.70 14.01 6.76
N PRO A 134 -19.80 13.29 7.90
CA PRO A 134 -19.18 11.97 8.08
C PRO A 134 -19.51 10.95 6.97
N GLU A 135 -20.67 11.09 6.32
CA GLU A 135 -21.22 10.26 5.24
C GLU A 135 -20.73 10.63 3.84
N MET A 136 -20.25 11.86 3.62
CA MET A 136 -19.95 12.35 2.27
C MET A 136 -18.86 11.54 1.58
N TYR A 137 -17.83 11.16 2.35
CA TYR A 137 -16.62 10.51 1.89
C TYR A 137 -16.45 9.13 2.55
N ASP A 138 -15.72 8.26 1.88
CA ASP A 138 -15.33 6.95 2.40
C ASP A 138 -13.99 7.06 3.17
N GLN A 139 -13.13 8.00 2.78
CA GLN A 139 -11.85 8.28 3.40
C GLN A 139 -11.46 9.77 3.25
N ILE A 140 -10.67 10.28 4.19
CA ILE A 140 -10.03 11.60 4.15
C ILE A 140 -8.51 11.48 4.22
N TRP A 141 -7.80 12.37 3.53
CA TRP A 141 -6.35 12.47 3.51
C TRP A 141 -5.94 13.90 3.91
N LEU A 142 -5.04 14.04 4.88
CA LEU A 142 -4.70 15.32 5.51
C LEU A 142 -3.21 15.64 5.32
N PHE A 143 -2.92 16.67 4.55
CA PHE A 143 -1.60 17.20 4.24
C PHE A 143 -1.42 18.57 4.90
N GLY A 144 -1.02 18.57 6.17
CA GLY A 144 -0.81 19.80 6.93
C GLY A 144 0.64 20.26 6.87
N ILE A 145 0.88 21.54 6.60
CA ILE A 145 2.16 22.20 6.85
C ILE A 145 2.04 23.26 7.95
N GLN A 146 0.87 23.88 8.13
CA GLN A 146 0.71 24.94 9.12
C GLN A 146 0.94 24.45 10.56
N THR A 147 1.73 25.22 11.31
CA THR A 147 1.92 25.03 12.76
C THR A 147 0.69 25.52 13.52
N THR A 148 0.17 26.69 13.11
CA THR A 148 -1.08 27.28 13.59
C THR A 148 -1.78 28.04 12.47
N TYR A 149 -3.11 28.17 12.56
CA TYR A 149 -3.90 29.02 11.67
C TYR A 149 -4.03 30.47 12.20
N PRO A 150 -4.16 31.47 11.30
CA PRO A 150 -4.57 32.81 11.72
C PRO A 150 -5.97 32.78 12.33
N ALA A 151 -6.14 33.47 13.46
CA ALA A 151 -7.43 33.56 14.15
C ALA A 151 -8.48 34.21 13.24
N THR A 152 -9.52 33.45 12.91
CA THR A 152 -10.58 33.83 11.96
C THR A 152 -11.95 33.44 12.52
N ALA A 153 -13.04 33.95 11.92
CA ALA A 153 -14.39 33.67 12.38
C ALA A 153 -14.65 32.14 12.42
N GLY A 154 -14.84 31.61 13.63
CA GLY A 154 -15.07 30.18 13.87
C GLY A 154 -13.86 29.26 13.72
N ARG A 155 -12.63 29.75 13.50
CA ARG A 155 -11.41 28.90 13.52
C ARG A 155 -10.28 29.59 14.29
N GLY A 156 -9.79 28.91 15.32
CA GLY A 156 -8.66 29.35 16.14
C GLY A 156 -7.32 28.90 15.53
N PRO A 157 -6.23 28.82 16.32
CA PRO A 157 -4.93 28.36 15.85
C PRO A 157 -4.89 26.89 15.39
N PHE A 158 -5.92 26.10 15.70
CA PHE A 158 -6.08 24.70 15.29
C PHE A 158 -7.51 24.50 14.76
N LEU A 159 -7.81 23.33 14.15
CA LEU A 159 -9.19 22.94 13.83
C LEU A 159 -10.14 23.13 15.04
N ALA A 160 -11.34 23.68 14.78
CA ALA A 160 -12.31 23.91 15.85
C ALA A 160 -12.88 22.59 16.40
N ALA A 161 -13.39 22.59 17.64
CA ALA A 161 -13.93 21.38 18.26
C ALA A 161 -15.07 20.72 17.45
N ALA A 162 -15.86 21.51 16.72
CA ALA A 162 -16.87 21.01 15.79
C ALA A 162 -16.25 20.24 14.60
N GLU A 163 -15.14 20.74 14.05
CA GLU A 163 -14.39 20.09 12.96
C GLU A 163 -13.77 18.76 13.42
N ILE A 164 -13.14 18.75 14.60
CA ILE A 164 -12.57 17.54 15.21
C ILE A 164 -13.67 16.51 15.50
N ASN A 165 -14.84 16.94 16.01
CA ASN A 165 -15.98 16.06 16.26
C ASN A 165 -16.58 15.48 14.96
N ALA A 166 -16.62 16.25 13.86
CA ALA A 166 -17.06 15.73 12.56
C ALA A 166 -16.11 14.65 12.01
N ILE A 167 -14.79 14.87 12.13
CA ILE A 167 -13.78 13.86 11.77
C ILE A 167 -13.87 12.63 12.71
N HIS A 168 -14.10 12.83 14.01
CA HIS A 168 -14.30 11.71 14.93
C HIS A 168 -15.55 10.89 14.57
N ALA A 169 -16.67 11.53 14.22
CA ALA A 169 -17.86 10.84 13.76
C ALA A 169 -17.60 10.03 12.48
N HIS A 170 -16.79 10.55 11.55
CA HIS A 170 -16.31 9.82 10.36
C HIS A 170 -15.46 8.58 10.74
N MET A 171 -14.52 8.72 11.67
CA MET A 171 -13.76 7.59 12.23
C MET A 171 -14.62 6.57 13.00
N GLN A 172 -15.74 6.99 13.61
CA GLN A 172 -16.61 6.12 14.40
C GLN A 172 -17.57 5.26 13.56
N ARG A 173 -17.87 5.69 12.32
CA ARG A 173 -18.71 4.98 11.33
C ARG A 173 -17.91 4.16 10.29
N GLY A 174 -16.60 4.01 10.49
CA GLY A 174 -15.72 3.22 9.60
C GLY A 174 -14.97 4.01 8.52
N GLY A 175 -15.06 5.34 8.51
CA GLY A 175 -14.36 6.20 7.55
C GLY A 175 -12.85 6.25 7.78
N GLY A 176 -12.06 6.04 6.71
CA GLY A 176 -10.60 5.95 6.77
C GLY A 176 -9.89 7.30 6.84
N VAL A 177 -8.75 7.37 7.53
CA VAL A 177 -7.95 8.60 7.65
C VAL A 177 -6.48 8.34 7.32
N PHE A 178 -5.94 9.11 6.38
CA PHE A 178 -4.50 9.34 6.25
C PHE A 178 -4.17 10.74 6.80
N ALA A 179 -3.08 10.87 7.55
CA ALA A 179 -2.61 12.17 8.05
C ALA A 179 -1.08 12.26 8.08
N THR A 180 -0.54 13.38 7.63
CA THR A 180 0.89 13.70 7.73
C THR A 180 1.11 15.15 8.19
N GLY A 181 2.35 15.46 8.53
CA GLY A 181 2.88 16.77 8.88
C GLY A 181 4.32 16.87 8.37
N ASP A 182 5.16 17.69 9.00
CA ASP A 182 6.62 17.56 8.83
C ASP A 182 7.35 17.90 10.16
N HIS A 183 8.61 18.32 10.14
CA HIS A 183 9.43 18.53 11.33
C HIS A 183 8.85 19.58 12.29
N GLY A 184 9.28 19.52 13.55
CA GLY A 184 8.80 20.37 14.63
C GLY A 184 7.27 20.31 14.75
N TYR A 185 6.63 21.45 14.53
CA TYR A 185 5.18 21.63 14.65
C TYR A 185 4.44 21.62 13.30
N LEU A 186 5.11 21.34 12.17
CA LEU A 186 4.49 21.42 10.85
C LEU A 186 3.34 20.42 10.71
N GLY A 187 2.16 20.92 10.32
CA GLY A 187 0.91 20.17 10.23
C GLY A 187 0.13 20.01 11.54
N GLN A 188 0.61 20.55 12.66
CA GLN A 188 -0.11 20.51 13.95
C GLN A 188 -1.49 21.18 13.85
N ALA A 189 -1.63 22.25 13.05
CA ALA A 189 -2.88 23.00 12.88
C ALA A 189 -4.04 22.13 12.35
N LEU A 190 -3.74 21.25 11.40
CA LEU A 190 -4.70 20.34 10.74
C LEU A 190 -4.87 19.02 11.51
N CYS A 191 -3.75 18.41 11.93
CA CYS A 191 -3.71 17.00 12.29
C CYS A 191 -3.50 16.77 13.80
N GLY A 192 -2.76 17.65 14.48
CA GLY A 192 -2.23 17.40 15.83
C GLY A 192 -3.28 17.27 16.94
N GLY A 193 -4.47 17.82 16.75
CA GLY A 193 -5.60 17.69 17.69
C GLY A 193 -6.49 16.45 17.46
N LEU A 194 -6.35 15.75 16.33
CA LEU A 194 -7.31 14.74 15.89
C LEU A 194 -7.17 13.43 16.68
N PRO A 195 -8.28 12.80 17.12
CA PRO A 195 -8.24 11.51 17.80
C PRO A 195 -7.60 10.43 16.91
N ARG A 196 -6.94 9.46 17.53
CA ARG A 196 -6.05 8.44 16.95
C ARG A 196 -4.76 9.01 16.34
N VAL A 197 -4.88 9.99 15.45
CA VAL A 197 -3.79 10.66 14.73
C VAL A 197 -2.81 11.38 15.68
N ARG A 198 -3.33 12.06 16.71
CA ARG A 198 -2.54 12.78 17.74
C ARG A 198 -1.55 11.89 18.52
N GLY A 199 -1.88 10.61 18.70
CA GLY A 199 -1.03 9.63 19.39
C GLY A 199 -0.02 8.94 18.47
N MET A 200 -0.32 8.87 17.16
CA MET A 200 0.42 8.07 16.18
C MET A 200 1.65 8.75 15.57
N ARG A 201 1.86 10.04 15.86
CA ARG A 201 2.99 10.86 15.39
C ARG A 201 3.39 11.88 16.47
N HIS A 202 4.58 12.45 16.35
CA HIS A 202 4.97 13.68 17.03
C HIS A 202 4.46 14.89 16.23
N TRP A 203 3.77 15.80 16.90
CA TRP A 203 3.17 17.02 16.30
C TRP A 203 3.75 18.28 16.96
N GLY A 204 5.05 18.23 17.24
CA GLY A 204 5.84 19.19 18.01
C GLY A 204 7.17 18.59 18.43
N ASP A 205 8.07 19.42 18.94
CA ASP A 205 9.44 19.03 19.34
C ASP A 205 9.49 17.77 20.23
N PHE A 206 10.47 16.90 19.96
CA PHE A 206 10.64 15.63 20.66
C PHE A 206 12.10 15.15 20.61
N PRO A 207 12.68 14.58 21.68
CA PRO A 207 12.16 14.48 23.06
C PRO A 207 12.28 15.78 23.86
N SER A 208 12.86 16.83 23.29
CA SER A 208 13.08 18.14 23.90
C SER A 208 13.05 19.22 22.83
N ALA A 209 12.78 20.47 23.22
CA ALA A 209 12.94 21.65 22.37
C ALA A 209 14.42 22.11 22.24
N ASP A 210 15.35 21.54 23.01
CA ASP A 210 16.79 21.72 22.80
C ASP A 210 17.17 21.13 21.43
N ASN A 211 17.59 21.98 20.49
CA ASN A 211 18.01 21.61 19.13
C ASN A 211 19.12 20.56 19.09
N ASN A 212 19.93 20.40 20.15
CA ASN A 212 20.95 19.35 20.25
C ASN A 212 20.36 17.96 20.54
N GLN A 213 19.13 17.91 21.06
CA GLN A 213 18.43 16.68 21.43
C GLN A 213 17.21 16.41 20.54
N ASN A 214 16.58 17.45 20.00
CA ASN A 214 15.36 17.42 19.22
C ASN A 214 15.53 16.62 17.91
N GLN A 215 14.86 15.47 17.85
CA GLN A 215 14.84 14.54 16.74
C GLN A 215 13.98 15.02 15.56
N VAL A 216 13.06 15.95 15.79
CA VAL A 216 12.25 16.58 14.73
C VAL A 216 12.68 18.05 14.51
N SER A 217 13.96 18.38 14.71
CA SER A 217 14.46 19.74 14.48
C SER A 217 14.80 20.04 13.02
N MET A 218 14.68 21.31 12.64
CA MET A 218 15.08 21.81 11.30
C MET A 218 16.56 21.50 10.96
N GLY A 219 17.47 21.71 11.92
CA GLY A 219 18.92 21.74 11.65
C GLY A 219 19.81 21.18 12.76
N GLY A 220 19.23 20.53 13.78
CA GLY A 220 19.97 19.94 14.89
C GLY A 220 20.78 18.69 14.48
N PRO A 221 21.80 18.32 15.27
CA PRO A 221 22.59 17.11 15.04
C PRO A 221 21.79 15.82 15.27
N ARG A 222 20.64 15.88 15.95
CA ARG A 222 19.75 14.73 16.16
C ARG A 222 18.53 14.67 15.25
N ARG A 223 18.35 15.62 14.32
CA ARG A 223 17.20 15.62 13.40
C ARG A 223 17.07 14.29 12.64
N ASN A 224 15.84 13.93 12.29
CA ASN A 224 15.52 12.80 11.42
C ASN A 224 15.85 13.13 9.96
N ASP A 225 17.15 13.24 9.68
CA ASP A 225 17.69 13.43 8.34
C ASP A 225 17.74 12.09 7.62
N SER A 226 16.86 11.88 6.65
CA SER A 226 16.85 10.69 5.81
C SER A 226 17.63 10.87 4.50
N ASN A 227 18.14 12.07 4.22
CA ASN A 227 18.86 12.35 2.97
C ASN A 227 20.01 11.36 2.79
N GLN A 228 20.02 10.74 1.61
CA GLN A 228 21.17 10.02 1.14
C GLN A 228 22.22 11.02 0.62
N GLU A 229 23.29 10.47 0.06
CA GLU A 229 24.31 11.25 -0.63
C GLU A 229 24.04 10.97 -2.10
N GLY A 230 23.70 12.02 -2.84
CA GLY A 230 23.28 11.91 -4.23
C GLY A 230 24.43 11.61 -5.18
N HIS A 231 24.30 12.08 -6.41
CA HIS A 231 25.34 11.93 -7.44
C HIS A 231 26.49 12.95 -7.28
N ASP A 232 26.28 14.00 -6.49
CA ASP A 232 27.28 15.03 -6.17
C ASP A 232 28.17 14.61 -4.98
N PRO A 233 29.44 15.08 -4.90
CA PRO A 233 30.31 14.73 -3.78
C PRO A 233 29.87 15.33 -2.44
N GLY A 234 29.33 14.49 -1.55
CA GLY A 234 28.90 14.86 -0.21
C GLY A 234 27.48 15.47 -0.15
N SER A 235 26.79 15.23 0.97
CA SER A 235 25.38 15.57 1.18
C SER A 235 25.04 17.05 1.01
N SER A 236 24.09 17.38 0.13
CA SER A 236 23.44 18.70 -0.01
C SER A 236 22.04 18.74 0.61
N PHE A 237 21.35 19.88 0.49
CA PHE A 237 19.91 19.97 0.75
C PHE A 237 19.10 19.49 -0.47
N SER A 238 19.57 19.81 -1.68
CA SER A 238 18.96 19.45 -2.97
C SER A 238 18.97 17.94 -3.31
N ASP A 239 19.80 17.10 -2.67
CA ASP A 239 19.82 15.64 -2.90
C ASP A 239 18.43 14.99 -2.73
N GLN A 240 17.57 15.55 -1.88
CA GLN A 240 16.17 15.13 -1.65
C GLN A 240 15.27 15.12 -2.90
N SER A 241 15.78 15.66 -4.01
CA SER A 241 15.06 15.86 -5.28
C SER A 241 15.65 15.04 -6.43
N ASP A 242 16.59 14.11 -6.15
CA ASP A 242 17.15 13.21 -7.16
C ASP A 242 16.47 11.82 -7.21
N ASP A 243 17.19 10.76 -7.60
CA ASP A 243 16.67 9.41 -7.76
C ASP A 243 17.19 8.38 -6.72
N VAL A 244 17.88 8.83 -5.68
CA VAL A 244 18.47 8.01 -4.60
C VAL A 244 17.58 8.00 -3.35
N PRO A 245 16.73 6.97 -3.11
CA PRO A 245 15.78 6.98 -2.01
C PRO A 245 16.39 6.62 -0.65
N GLN A 246 15.72 7.02 0.43
CA GLN A 246 15.98 6.44 1.74
C GLN A 246 15.56 4.96 1.80
N PRO A 247 16.38 4.06 2.36
CA PRO A 247 16.00 2.67 2.61
C PRO A 247 15.25 2.52 3.93
N LEU A 248 14.16 1.74 3.92
CA LEU A 248 13.30 1.50 5.08
C LEU A 248 13.52 0.12 5.72
N ASP A 249 13.64 0.08 7.04
CA ASP A 249 13.40 -1.15 7.81
C ASP A 249 11.90 -1.38 7.96
N LEU A 250 11.41 -2.59 7.66
CA LEU A 250 9.98 -2.90 7.63
C LEU A 250 9.58 -3.88 8.75
N LEU A 251 8.40 -3.67 9.34
CA LEU A 251 7.79 -4.67 10.22
C LEU A 251 7.32 -5.88 9.39
N LEU A 252 7.94 -7.03 9.62
CA LEU A 252 7.66 -8.27 8.89
C LEU A 252 6.84 -9.25 9.73
N TYR A 253 5.55 -9.29 9.43
CA TYR A 253 4.58 -10.22 9.98
C TYR A 253 4.83 -11.63 9.43
N SER A 254 4.77 -12.64 10.30
CA SER A 254 5.03 -14.04 9.95
C SER A 254 3.75 -14.88 9.92
N SER A 255 3.63 -15.80 8.97
CA SER A 255 2.56 -16.81 8.92
C SER A 255 3.17 -18.18 8.59
N TYR A 256 2.48 -19.27 8.96
CA TYR A 256 2.98 -20.62 8.76
C TYR A 256 2.93 -21.02 7.28
N ALA A 257 4.00 -21.64 6.77
CA ALA A 257 4.13 -22.13 5.39
C ALA A 257 4.43 -23.65 5.41
N GLY A 258 3.61 -24.38 6.18
CA GLY A 258 3.87 -25.77 6.59
C GLY A 258 4.82 -25.88 7.80
N PHE A 259 4.93 -27.08 8.37
CA PHE A 259 5.57 -27.34 9.67
C PHE A 259 7.01 -26.81 9.85
N LEU A 260 7.79 -26.65 8.78
CA LEU A 260 9.22 -26.30 8.85
C LEU A 260 9.56 -24.91 8.24
N ARG A 261 8.57 -24.08 7.91
CA ARG A 261 8.78 -22.80 7.21
C ARG A 261 7.75 -21.76 7.64
N ASN A 262 8.19 -20.51 7.74
CA ASN A 262 7.30 -19.35 7.89
C ASN A 262 7.46 -18.42 6.69
N ALA A 263 6.35 -17.93 6.13
CA ALA A 263 6.34 -16.85 5.16
C ALA A 263 6.35 -15.48 5.89
N ARG A 264 7.02 -14.47 5.30
CA ARG A 264 7.18 -13.13 5.90
C ARG A 264 6.67 -12.02 4.99
N TYR A 265 5.63 -11.33 5.44
CA TYR A 265 4.93 -10.27 4.72
C TYR A 265 5.14 -8.92 5.42
N PRO A 266 5.29 -7.80 4.69
CA PRO A 266 5.15 -6.48 5.30
C PRO A 266 3.67 -6.24 5.68
N HIS A 267 3.37 -5.11 6.33
CA HIS A 267 2.00 -4.62 6.43
C HIS A 267 1.41 -4.42 5.01
N PRO A 268 0.09 -4.61 4.75
CA PRO A 268 -0.47 -4.53 3.39
C PRO A 268 -0.24 -3.18 2.70
N VAL A 269 -0.16 -2.10 3.49
CA VAL A 269 0.20 -0.75 3.03
C VAL A 269 1.56 -0.73 2.30
N LEU A 270 2.55 -1.48 2.81
CA LEU A 270 3.94 -1.51 2.33
C LEU A 270 4.20 -2.72 1.41
N CYS A 271 3.15 -3.22 0.75
CA CYS A 271 3.18 -4.42 -0.08
C CYS A 271 2.73 -4.09 -1.51
N GLY A 272 3.68 -3.80 -2.40
CA GLY A 272 3.41 -3.44 -3.79
C GLY A 272 3.26 -4.66 -4.72
N ARG A 273 2.79 -4.42 -5.95
CA ARG A 273 2.67 -5.45 -7.01
C ARG A 273 4.02 -6.07 -7.41
N THR A 274 5.12 -5.35 -7.20
CA THR A 274 6.50 -5.75 -7.55
C THR A 274 7.30 -6.30 -6.38
N GLY A 275 6.73 -6.37 -5.17
CA GLY A 275 7.43 -6.79 -3.95
C GLY A 275 7.17 -5.84 -2.77
N ARG A 276 8.10 -5.80 -1.82
CA ARG A 276 8.01 -4.89 -0.67
C ARG A 276 8.25 -3.44 -1.09
N ILE A 277 7.61 -2.52 -0.37
CA ILE A 277 7.89 -1.08 -0.42
C ILE A 277 8.84 -0.82 0.74
N ASP A 278 10.13 -0.90 0.43
CA ASP A 278 11.31 -0.86 1.31
C ASP A 278 12.16 0.40 1.08
N VAL A 279 11.59 1.39 0.36
CA VAL A 279 12.20 2.67 -0.02
C VAL A 279 11.12 3.74 -0.12
N PHE A 280 11.46 4.97 0.27
CA PHE A 280 10.66 6.20 0.12
C PHE A 280 11.53 7.34 -0.43
N PRO A 281 10.94 8.48 -0.86
CA PRO A 281 11.70 9.71 -1.02
C PRO A 281 12.42 10.07 0.29
N ASP A 282 13.58 10.70 0.19
CA ASP A 282 14.35 11.17 1.32
C ASP A 282 14.20 12.68 1.53
N HIS A 283 14.59 13.15 2.72
CA HIS A 283 14.45 14.53 3.14
C HIS A 283 15.38 14.89 4.32
N PRO A 284 16.07 16.04 4.36
CA PRO A 284 17.10 16.30 5.37
C PRO A 284 16.58 16.76 6.74
N HIS A 285 15.32 16.47 7.09
CA HIS A 285 14.65 16.84 8.37
C HIS A 285 13.16 16.42 8.42
N GLU A 286 12.86 15.19 8.79
CA GLU A 286 11.48 14.69 8.94
C GLU A 286 10.88 14.90 10.35
N GLY A 287 9.58 14.63 10.48
CA GLY A 287 8.93 14.33 11.75
C GLY A 287 9.21 12.90 12.26
N GLU A 288 8.32 12.37 13.11
CA GLU A 288 8.43 11.00 13.59
C GLU A 288 7.07 10.36 13.91
N CYS A 289 6.81 9.18 13.34
CA CYS A 289 5.69 8.30 13.67
C CYS A 289 6.01 7.44 14.90
N ARG A 290 5.02 7.24 15.78
CA ARG A 290 5.19 6.59 17.08
C ARG A 290 3.98 5.78 17.51
N LEU A 291 4.15 4.98 18.57
CA LEU A 291 3.05 4.39 19.33
C LEU A 291 2.45 5.44 20.28
N PRO A 292 1.12 5.46 20.50
CA PRO A 292 0.52 6.35 21.50
C PRO A 292 1.05 6.05 22.91
N PRO A 293 1.33 7.08 23.74
CA PRO A 293 1.79 6.90 25.12
C PRO A 293 0.69 6.37 26.05
N ASP A 294 -0.56 6.55 25.67
CA ASP A 294 -1.74 5.92 26.28
C ASP A 294 -2.69 5.47 25.15
N VAL A 295 -3.21 4.25 25.29
CA VAL A 295 -4.21 3.65 24.39
C VAL A 295 -5.57 3.43 25.09
N THR A 296 -5.64 3.66 26.40
CA THR A 296 -6.83 3.50 27.25
C THR A 296 -7.69 4.77 27.32
N GLY A 297 -7.13 5.92 26.91
CA GLY A 297 -7.82 7.20 26.83
C GLY A 297 -9.08 7.21 25.95
N THR A 298 -9.93 8.19 26.23
CA THR A 298 -11.22 8.38 25.56
C THR A 298 -11.28 9.70 24.80
N PHE A 299 -12.14 9.76 23.78
CA PHE A 299 -12.52 10.98 23.08
C PHE A 299 -14.05 10.99 22.91
N GLY A 300 -14.69 12.13 23.18
CA GLY A 300 -16.15 12.26 23.04
C GLY A 300 -16.99 11.32 23.93
N GLY A 301 -16.40 10.73 24.97
CA GLY A 301 -17.05 9.74 25.84
C GLY A 301 -16.93 8.28 25.37
N ALA A 302 -16.16 8.00 24.32
CA ALA A 302 -15.86 6.65 23.85
C ALA A 302 -14.34 6.40 23.81
N ASP A 303 -13.91 5.13 23.93
CA ASP A 303 -12.51 4.73 23.73
C ASP A 303 -11.94 5.30 22.42
N GLU A 304 -10.74 5.89 22.50
CA GLU A 304 -10.05 6.39 21.31
C GLU A 304 -9.55 5.23 20.45
N TYR A 305 -8.98 4.20 21.10
CA TYR A 305 -8.52 2.94 20.51
C TYR A 305 -9.31 1.76 21.10
N PRO A 306 -10.58 1.52 20.67
CA PRO A 306 -11.44 0.49 21.24
C PRO A 306 -10.90 -0.94 21.07
N PRO A 307 -11.38 -1.90 21.89
CA PRO A 307 -11.05 -3.31 21.75
C PRO A 307 -11.75 -3.98 20.56
N ASP A 308 -11.21 -5.13 20.16
CA ASP A 308 -11.85 -6.06 19.23
C ASP A 308 -12.97 -6.88 19.90
N ALA A 309 -13.65 -7.71 19.10
CA ALA A 309 -14.75 -8.56 19.57
C ALA A 309 -14.34 -9.61 20.62
N GLY A 310 -13.03 -9.88 20.79
CA GLY A 310 -12.49 -10.72 21.86
C GLY A 310 -12.16 -9.94 23.14
N GLY A 311 -12.41 -8.62 23.17
CA GLY A 311 -12.04 -7.74 24.28
C GLY A 311 -10.57 -7.33 24.29
N THR A 312 -9.77 -7.72 23.30
CA THR A 312 -8.35 -7.34 23.21
C THR A 312 -8.25 -5.92 22.65
N ARG A 313 -7.54 -5.03 23.35
CA ARG A 313 -7.39 -3.64 22.88
C ARG A 313 -6.61 -3.59 21.57
N VAL A 314 -7.23 -3.07 20.51
CA VAL A 314 -6.52 -2.82 19.25
C VAL A 314 -5.66 -1.59 19.44
N VAL A 315 -4.35 -1.74 19.23
CA VAL A 315 -3.37 -0.65 19.35
C VAL A 315 -2.82 -0.28 17.98
N PRO A 316 -2.34 0.96 17.76
CA PRO A 316 -1.54 1.28 16.59
C PRO A 316 -0.17 0.60 16.64
N GLU A 317 0.44 0.41 15.47
CA GLU A 317 1.80 -0.12 15.30
C GLU A 317 2.62 0.83 14.42
N VAL A 318 3.95 0.92 14.66
CA VAL A 318 4.89 1.48 13.67
C VAL A 318 5.29 0.34 12.74
N ILE A 319 5.19 0.54 11.43
CA ILE A 319 5.34 -0.50 10.42
C ILE A 319 6.55 -0.30 9.49
N ALA A 320 7.16 0.89 9.50
CA ALA A 320 8.41 1.21 8.83
C ALA A 320 9.26 2.19 9.65
N TRP A 321 10.58 2.05 9.57
CA TRP A 321 11.57 2.92 10.20
C TRP A 321 12.59 3.42 9.18
N GLY A 322 12.91 4.71 9.28
CA GLY A 322 13.99 5.36 8.53
C GLY A 322 15.32 5.30 9.29
N ARG A 323 16.42 5.59 8.59
CA ARG A 323 17.78 5.55 9.14
C ARG A 323 18.52 6.85 8.86
N VAL A 324 18.86 7.57 9.93
CA VAL A 324 19.72 8.75 9.86
C VAL A 324 21.17 8.30 9.67
N ARG A 325 21.81 8.73 8.57
CA ARG A 325 23.27 8.58 8.39
C ARG A 325 23.97 9.58 9.31
N ALA A 326 25.11 9.20 9.90
CA ALA A 326 25.95 10.16 10.64
C ALA A 326 26.73 11.07 9.67
N GLY A 327 26.91 12.33 10.04
CA GLY A 327 27.76 13.29 9.33
C GLY A 327 27.09 14.16 8.26
N ASN A 328 25.82 13.91 7.90
CA ASN A 328 25.08 14.78 6.97
C ASN A 328 24.92 16.18 7.58
N ASN A 329 25.40 17.20 6.88
CA ASN A 329 25.35 18.60 7.27
C ASN A 329 24.70 19.51 6.21
N ALA A 330 24.14 18.94 5.12
CA ALA A 330 23.62 19.66 3.95
C ALA A 330 24.56 20.80 3.49
N ARG A 331 25.76 20.44 3.02
CA ARG A 331 26.89 21.34 2.68
C ARG A 331 27.29 22.36 3.76
N GLY A 332 27.00 22.04 5.02
CA GLY A 332 27.30 22.88 6.19
C GLY A 332 26.19 23.84 6.61
N THR A 333 25.02 23.81 5.95
CA THR A 333 23.85 24.61 6.36
C THR A 333 23.19 24.09 7.64
N LYS A 334 23.41 22.82 7.99
CA LYS A 334 22.90 22.15 9.19
C LYS A 334 24.03 21.57 10.05
N SER A 335 23.76 21.27 11.32
CA SER A 335 24.73 20.56 12.16
C SER A 335 24.97 19.13 11.65
N PRO A 336 26.19 18.56 11.70
CA PRO A 336 26.43 17.17 11.31
C PRO A 336 25.55 16.21 12.12
N THR A 337 24.89 15.28 11.43
CA THR A 337 23.96 14.33 12.05
C THR A 337 24.63 13.26 12.89
N ILE A 338 23.89 12.76 13.88
CA ILE A 338 24.18 11.58 14.69
C ILE A 338 23.30 10.43 14.18
N ALA A 339 23.89 9.25 13.93
CA ALA A 339 23.14 8.12 13.42
C ALA A 339 22.09 7.61 14.43
N GLN A 340 20.85 7.45 13.97
CA GLN A 340 19.72 6.93 14.74
C GLN A 340 18.66 6.33 13.80
N THR A 341 17.68 5.63 14.37
CA THR A 341 16.47 5.19 13.66
C THR A 341 15.25 5.94 14.19
N PHE A 342 14.26 6.17 13.34
CA PHE A 342 13.02 6.86 13.68
C PHE A 342 11.83 6.19 13.00
N GLY A 343 10.63 6.29 13.57
CA GLY A 343 9.44 5.74 12.94
C GLY A 343 8.98 6.59 11.75
N VAL A 344 8.77 5.95 10.59
CA VAL A 344 8.36 6.62 9.34
C VAL A 344 6.86 6.46 9.09
N VAL A 345 6.33 5.23 9.14
CA VAL A 345 4.88 4.98 8.98
C VAL A 345 4.32 4.31 10.23
N SER A 346 3.19 4.80 10.74
CA SER A 346 2.38 4.11 11.76
C SER A 346 0.94 3.89 11.30
N THR A 347 0.31 2.81 11.78
CA THR A 347 -1.02 2.37 11.33
C THR A 347 -1.88 1.84 12.47
N TYR A 348 -3.18 2.02 12.37
CA TYR A 348 -4.18 1.51 13.32
C TYR A 348 -5.31 0.77 12.58
N ASP A 349 -5.46 -0.54 12.81
CA ASP A 349 -6.53 -1.33 12.20
C ASP A 349 -7.86 -1.22 12.96
N GLY A 350 -8.54 -0.09 12.77
CA GLY A 350 -9.87 0.13 13.33
C GLY A 350 -10.94 -0.89 12.89
N HIS A 351 -10.77 -1.61 11.77
CA HIS A 351 -11.78 -2.61 11.35
C HIS A 351 -11.89 -3.74 12.38
N ARG A 352 -10.77 -4.14 12.99
CA ARG A 352 -10.75 -5.14 14.07
C ARG A 352 -11.50 -4.68 15.31
N ALA A 353 -11.48 -3.39 15.61
CA ALA A 353 -12.17 -2.78 16.75
C ALA A 353 -13.68 -2.53 16.52
N GLY A 354 -14.36 -3.46 15.84
CA GLY A 354 -15.78 -3.34 15.50
C GLY A 354 -16.06 -2.40 14.31
N GLY A 355 -15.29 -2.51 13.23
CA GLY A 355 -15.56 -1.79 11.97
C GLY A 355 -15.25 -0.29 11.99
N LYS A 356 -14.37 0.17 12.88
CA LYS A 356 -13.99 1.58 13.04
C LYS A 356 -12.99 2.03 11.97
N GLY A 357 -12.94 3.33 11.73
CA GLY A 357 -12.04 3.94 10.75
C GLY A 357 -10.59 3.58 11.01
N ARG A 358 -9.96 2.97 10.00
CA ARG A 358 -8.51 2.73 9.92
C ARG A 358 -7.76 4.06 9.80
N VAL A 359 -6.57 4.11 10.40
CA VAL A 359 -5.70 5.30 10.35
C VAL A 359 -4.31 4.93 9.86
N VAL A 360 -3.74 5.75 8.99
CA VAL A 360 -2.31 5.77 8.64
C VAL A 360 -1.75 7.15 9.00
N CYS A 361 -0.59 7.18 9.63
CA CYS A 361 0.22 8.39 9.80
C CYS A 361 1.61 8.22 9.16
N ASP A 362 2.13 9.33 8.67
CA ASP A 362 3.43 9.42 7.97
C ASP A 362 4.33 10.47 8.64
N SER A 363 5.65 10.28 8.57
CA SER A 363 6.65 11.15 9.20
C SER A 363 6.78 12.49 8.47
N THR A 364 6.56 12.54 7.17
CA THR A 364 6.62 13.79 6.39
C THR A 364 5.61 13.82 5.22
N TRP A 365 5.23 15.01 4.75
CA TRP A 365 4.58 15.19 3.45
C TRP A 365 5.57 15.22 2.29
N HIS A 366 6.89 15.29 2.55
CA HIS A 366 7.92 15.16 1.53
C HIS A 366 7.85 13.81 0.77
N HIS A 367 7.27 12.77 1.36
CA HIS A 367 6.97 11.51 0.65
C HIS A 367 5.89 11.60 -0.46
N PHE A 368 5.29 12.79 -0.68
CA PHE A 368 4.10 12.97 -1.53
C PHE A 368 4.13 14.19 -2.47
N VAL A 369 4.98 15.19 -2.22
CA VAL A 369 5.08 16.41 -3.06
C VAL A 369 5.99 16.21 -4.26
N ASN A 370 5.80 17.02 -5.29
CA ASN A 370 6.46 16.85 -6.59
C ASN A 370 7.99 16.91 -6.50
N VAL A 371 8.58 17.81 -5.69
CA VAL A 371 10.05 17.97 -5.64
C VAL A 371 10.79 16.67 -5.29
N ASN A 372 10.29 15.89 -4.33
CA ASN A 372 10.90 14.61 -3.93
C ASN A 372 10.42 13.42 -4.79
N LEU A 373 9.67 13.64 -5.87
CA LEU A 373 9.12 12.58 -6.72
C LEU A 373 9.53 12.69 -8.18
N ILE A 374 9.67 13.92 -8.67
CA ILE A 374 9.92 14.28 -10.08
C ILE A 374 10.89 15.48 -10.22
N GLY A 375 11.61 15.85 -9.16
CA GLY A 375 12.61 16.92 -9.18
C GLY A 375 12.06 18.33 -9.01
N VAL A 376 12.96 19.31 -8.87
CA VAL A 376 12.65 20.75 -8.80
C VAL A 376 12.37 21.28 -10.21
N LEU A 377 11.25 22.00 -10.39
CA LEU A 377 10.97 22.70 -11.63
C LEU A 377 11.89 23.93 -11.77
N GLU A 378 12.40 24.19 -12.98
CA GLU A 378 13.27 25.34 -13.28
C GLU A 378 12.62 26.67 -12.84
N GLY A 379 13.31 27.44 -11.99
CA GLY A 379 12.74 28.64 -11.34
C GLY A 379 11.85 28.37 -10.12
N GLY A 380 11.96 27.19 -9.51
CA GLY A 380 11.29 26.79 -8.28
C GLY A 380 11.79 27.51 -7.02
N GLY A 381 11.19 27.18 -5.88
CA GLY A 381 11.50 27.79 -4.58
C GLY A 381 12.70 27.19 -3.84
N PHE A 382 13.21 26.06 -4.33
CA PHE A 382 14.30 25.27 -3.73
C PHE A 382 15.53 25.17 -4.64
N ASP A 383 15.73 26.20 -5.45
CA ASP A 383 16.81 26.33 -6.41
C ASP A 383 18.17 26.59 -5.69
N GLU A 384 18.88 25.51 -5.34
CA GLU A 384 20.32 25.57 -5.03
C GLU A 384 21.18 25.48 -6.32
N PHE A 385 20.58 25.54 -7.52
CA PHE A 385 21.26 25.33 -8.81
C PHE A 385 22.04 26.55 -9.32
N ASP A 386 21.91 27.69 -8.63
CA ASP A 386 22.91 28.79 -8.65
C ASP A 386 24.32 28.31 -8.23
N VAL A 387 24.47 27.09 -7.67
CA VAL A 387 25.76 26.39 -7.51
C VAL A 387 26.13 25.64 -8.81
N PRO A 388 27.18 26.07 -9.55
CA PRO A 388 27.52 25.43 -10.82
C PRO A 388 28.08 24.02 -10.61
N GLY A 389 27.38 23.02 -11.14
CA GLY A 389 27.84 21.62 -11.15
C GLY A 389 26.93 20.62 -10.43
N GLU A 390 25.77 21.03 -9.92
CA GLU A 390 24.72 20.12 -9.44
C GLU A 390 24.35 19.05 -10.49
N HIS A 391 24.16 17.80 -10.06
CA HIS A 391 23.77 16.72 -10.97
C HIS A 391 22.31 16.85 -11.45
N ALA A 392 22.11 16.70 -12.76
CA ALA A 392 20.83 16.96 -13.45
C ALA A 392 19.65 16.09 -12.97
N SER A 393 19.90 14.98 -12.26
CA SER A 393 18.86 14.16 -11.64
C SER A 393 17.96 14.94 -10.69
N LYS A 394 18.43 16.05 -10.12
CA LYS A 394 17.67 16.93 -9.21
C LYS A 394 16.52 17.70 -9.89
N HIS A 395 16.51 17.75 -11.23
CA HIS A 395 15.40 18.30 -12.02
C HIS A 395 14.38 17.23 -12.49
N ASP A 396 14.78 15.95 -12.52
CA ASP A 396 13.96 14.83 -12.96
C ASP A 396 13.41 13.99 -11.78
N GLY A 397 14.04 14.08 -10.60
CA GLY A 397 13.84 13.17 -9.48
C GLY A 397 13.95 11.70 -9.89
N PHE A 398 13.04 10.88 -9.36
CA PHE A 398 12.92 9.47 -9.74
C PHE A 398 12.55 9.22 -11.22
N LEU A 399 12.41 10.24 -12.07
CA LEU A 399 12.33 10.05 -13.52
C LEU A 399 13.72 9.90 -14.19
N SER A 400 14.79 10.32 -13.51
CA SER A 400 16.14 10.44 -14.10
C SER A 400 16.75 9.09 -14.53
N SER A 401 16.39 7.99 -13.86
CA SER A 401 16.93 6.67 -14.18
C SER A 401 15.90 5.53 -14.13
N ALA A 402 16.28 4.37 -14.69
CA ALA A 402 15.49 3.14 -14.60
C ALA A 402 15.41 2.59 -13.16
N ALA A 403 16.37 2.94 -12.28
CA ALA A 403 16.29 2.63 -10.85
C ALA A 403 15.25 3.53 -10.18
N GLY A 404 15.34 4.84 -10.40
CA GLY A 404 14.34 5.81 -9.95
C GLY A 404 12.92 5.45 -10.38
N LEU A 405 12.69 5.12 -11.65
CA LEU A 405 11.37 4.72 -12.15
C LEU A 405 10.82 3.46 -11.45
N THR A 406 11.70 2.58 -10.96
CA THR A 406 11.34 1.40 -10.17
C THR A 406 10.98 1.78 -8.72
N VAL A 407 11.68 2.75 -8.14
CA VAL A 407 11.41 3.34 -6.82
C VAL A 407 10.09 4.11 -6.83
N LEU A 408 9.88 5.01 -7.79
CA LEU A 408 8.63 5.74 -8.01
C LEU A 408 7.46 4.79 -8.25
N SER A 409 7.67 3.61 -8.87
CA SER A 409 6.66 2.57 -8.97
C SER A 409 6.27 2.00 -7.59
N LYS A 410 7.24 1.69 -6.71
CA LYS A 410 6.97 1.29 -5.31
C LYS A 410 6.19 2.37 -4.55
N ILE A 411 6.58 3.63 -4.69
CA ILE A 411 5.90 4.78 -4.04
C ILE A 411 4.46 4.95 -4.56
N LYS A 412 4.22 4.79 -5.87
CA LYS A 412 2.85 4.80 -6.45
C LYS A 412 1.99 3.61 -5.97
N ASN A 413 2.62 2.47 -5.63
CA ASN A 413 1.93 1.39 -4.94
C ASN A 413 1.59 1.76 -3.47
N TYR A 414 2.45 2.47 -2.74
CA TYR A 414 2.17 2.93 -1.36
C TYR A 414 0.88 3.76 -1.30
N TYR A 415 0.76 4.77 -2.15
CA TYR A 415 -0.43 5.64 -2.20
C TYR A 415 -1.73 4.86 -2.45
N THR A 416 -1.72 3.97 -3.45
CA THR A 416 -2.90 3.17 -3.81
C THR A 416 -3.19 2.08 -2.78
N ASN A 417 -2.17 1.54 -2.10
CA ASN A 417 -2.33 0.62 -0.98
C ASN A 417 -2.93 1.29 0.25
N ILE A 418 -2.51 2.51 0.63
CA ILE A 418 -3.16 3.29 1.70
C ILE A 418 -4.65 3.43 1.39
N GLY A 419 -4.99 3.94 0.20
CA GLY A 419 -6.38 4.19 -0.20
C GLY A 419 -7.24 2.92 -0.26
N VAL A 420 -6.67 1.77 -0.63
CA VAL A 420 -7.38 0.47 -0.54
C VAL A 420 -7.51 0.03 0.92
N TRP A 421 -6.44 0.15 1.72
CA TRP A 421 -6.41 -0.37 3.08
C TRP A 421 -7.32 0.41 4.04
N ILE A 422 -7.30 1.76 4.02
CA ILE A 422 -8.13 2.60 4.90
C ILE A 422 -9.61 2.68 4.47
N SER A 423 -9.96 2.25 3.24
CA SER A 423 -11.34 2.25 2.77
C SER A 423 -12.26 1.46 3.74
N PRO A 424 -13.51 1.90 3.99
CA PRO A 424 -14.41 1.25 4.97
C PRO A 424 -14.74 -0.22 4.65
N PRO A 425 -15.21 -1.03 5.62
CA PRO A 425 -15.47 -2.47 5.43
C PRO A 425 -16.37 -2.80 4.22
N ALA A 426 -17.45 -2.04 4.01
CA ALA A 426 -18.35 -2.20 2.87
C ALA A 426 -17.68 -1.97 1.48
N LYS A 427 -16.51 -1.32 1.44
CA LYS A 427 -15.68 -1.21 0.23
C LYS A 427 -14.80 -2.43 0.05
N HIS A 428 -14.24 -3.00 1.13
CA HIS A 428 -13.54 -4.30 1.06
C HIS A 428 -14.47 -5.41 0.60
N GLU A 429 -15.73 -5.45 1.06
CA GLU A 429 -16.77 -6.33 0.52
C GLU A 429 -16.96 -6.16 -1.00
N CYS A 430 -17.02 -4.90 -1.47
CA CYS A 430 -17.11 -4.58 -2.89
C CYS A 430 -15.86 -5.04 -3.67
N PHE A 431 -14.66 -4.75 -3.16
CA PHE A 431 -13.38 -5.16 -3.77
C PHE A 431 -13.30 -6.68 -3.86
N ASN A 432 -13.62 -7.39 -2.78
CA ASN A 432 -13.55 -8.84 -2.68
C ASN A 432 -14.59 -9.51 -3.59
N ARG A 433 -15.75 -8.88 -3.81
CA ARG A 433 -16.76 -9.32 -4.78
C ARG A 433 -16.31 -9.14 -6.23
N LEU A 434 -15.74 -7.98 -6.59
CA LEU A 434 -15.21 -7.76 -7.93
C LEU A 434 -13.98 -8.61 -8.25
N ALA A 435 -13.15 -8.95 -7.25
CA ALA A 435 -12.00 -9.85 -7.43
C ALA A 435 -12.40 -11.21 -8.04
N TRP A 436 -13.57 -11.76 -7.69
CA TRP A 436 -14.09 -13.00 -8.30
C TRP A 436 -14.33 -12.86 -9.80
N TRP A 437 -14.97 -11.76 -10.22
CA TRP A 437 -15.15 -11.44 -11.64
C TRP A 437 -13.81 -11.15 -12.35
N GLU A 438 -12.85 -10.56 -11.65
CA GLU A 438 -11.48 -10.31 -12.13
C GLU A 438 -10.79 -11.65 -12.48
N VAL A 439 -10.93 -12.65 -11.61
CA VAL A 439 -10.26 -13.96 -11.72
C VAL A 439 -10.97 -14.92 -12.67
N VAL A 440 -12.29 -15.08 -12.58
CA VAL A 440 -13.04 -16.14 -13.29
C VAL A 440 -12.99 -16.02 -14.82
N PHE A 441 -12.89 -14.79 -15.34
CA PHE A 441 -12.77 -14.51 -16.78
C PHE A 441 -11.34 -14.15 -17.23
N SER A 442 -10.34 -14.41 -16.38
CA SER A 442 -8.94 -14.35 -16.80
C SER A 442 -8.62 -15.49 -17.78
N GLU A 443 -7.79 -15.22 -18.79
CA GLU A 443 -7.45 -16.17 -19.87
C GLU A 443 -7.01 -17.55 -19.32
N ARG A 444 -6.23 -17.57 -18.23
CA ARG A 444 -5.73 -18.80 -17.57
C ARG A 444 -6.80 -19.59 -16.80
N ILE A 445 -7.76 -18.92 -16.14
CA ILE A 445 -8.86 -19.62 -15.44
C ILE A 445 -9.94 -20.06 -16.42
N VAL A 446 -10.17 -19.27 -17.46
CA VAL A 446 -11.00 -19.64 -18.60
C VAL A 446 -10.45 -20.93 -19.22
N GLU A 447 -9.17 -21.00 -19.59
CA GLU A 447 -8.51 -22.24 -20.07
C GLU A 447 -8.67 -23.41 -19.09
N ALA A 448 -8.33 -23.22 -17.81
CA ALA A 448 -8.39 -24.26 -16.79
C ALA A 448 -9.81 -24.75 -16.42
N THR A 449 -10.86 -24.08 -16.89
CA THR A 449 -12.27 -24.42 -16.63
C THR A 449 -13.11 -24.66 -17.90
N LEU A 450 -12.56 -24.44 -19.10
CA LEU A 450 -13.31 -24.46 -20.37
C LEU A 450 -13.47 -25.83 -21.02
N THR A 451 -12.67 -26.83 -20.66
CA THR A 451 -12.68 -28.12 -21.38
C THR A 451 -14.01 -28.85 -21.31
N SER A 452 -14.77 -28.69 -20.21
CA SER A 452 -16.09 -29.31 -20.02
C SER A 452 -16.90 -28.62 -18.90
N PRO A 453 -17.44 -27.39 -19.08
CA PRO A 453 -18.26 -26.72 -18.05
C PRO A 453 -19.51 -27.53 -17.66
N GLU A 454 -19.99 -28.43 -18.52
CA GLU A 454 -21.10 -29.35 -18.26
C GLU A 454 -20.78 -30.54 -17.33
N ILE A 455 -19.50 -30.77 -16.97
CA ILE A 455 -19.15 -31.75 -15.93
C ILE A 455 -19.57 -31.21 -14.57
N ALA A 456 -20.65 -31.78 -14.02
CA ALA A 456 -21.10 -31.52 -12.65
C ALA A 456 -19.93 -31.55 -11.66
N LEU A 457 -19.80 -30.49 -10.84
CA LEU A 457 -18.64 -30.24 -9.96
C LEU A 457 -18.32 -31.42 -9.04
N GLU A 458 -19.35 -32.16 -8.61
CA GLU A 458 -19.24 -33.38 -7.80
C GLU A 458 -18.42 -34.51 -8.47
N LYS A 459 -18.18 -34.45 -9.78
CA LYS A 459 -17.39 -35.41 -10.58
C LYS A 459 -15.94 -34.96 -10.84
N ILE A 460 -15.58 -33.72 -10.52
CA ILE A 460 -14.25 -33.17 -10.83
C ILE A 460 -13.26 -33.61 -9.72
N PRO A 461 -12.13 -34.27 -10.06
CA PRO A 461 -11.18 -34.71 -9.05
C PRO A 461 -10.59 -33.55 -8.24
N ALA A 462 -10.49 -33.70 -6.92
CA ALA A 462 -9.91 -32.70 -6.04
C ALA A 462 -8.51 -32.21 -6.48
N PRO A 463 -7.58 -33.05 -7.00
CA PRO A 463 -6.31 -32.56 -7.55
C PRO A 463 -6.44 -31.58 -8.72
N ALA A 464 -7.49 -31.69 -9.55
CA ALA A 464 -7.74 -30.73 -10.63
C ALA A 464 -8.28 -29.41 -10.09
N LEU A 465 -9.21 -29.46 -9.12
CA LEU A 465 -9.70 -28.28 -8.40
C LEU A 465 -8.55 -27.54 -7.70
N MET A 466 -7.61 -28.26 -7.07
CA MET A 466 -6.40 -27.69 -6.48
C MET A 466 -5.57 -26.90 -7.49
N GLN A 467 -5.36 -27.42 -8.71
CA GLN A 467 -4.62 -26.70 -9.75
C GLN A 467 -5.34 -25.43 -10.20
N ILE A 468 -6.68 -25.45 -10.32
CA ILE A 468 -7.48 -24.25 -10.63
C ILE A 468 -7.33 -23.20 -9.52
N GLY A 469 -7.34 -23.59 -8.24
CA GLY A 469 -7.08 -22.67 -7.12
C GLY A 469 -5.67 -22.07 -7.11
N ILE A 470 -4.65 -22.89 -7.39
CA ILE A 470 -3.26 -22.41 -7.54
C ILE A 470 -3.16 -21.41 -8.70
N HIS A 471 -3.83 -21.67 -9.83
CA HIS A 471 -3.86 -20.77 -10.98
C HIS A 471 -4.62 -19.48 -10.66
N ALA A 472 -5.63 -19.52 -9.79
CA ALA A 472 -6.44 -18.36 -9.41
C ALA A 472 -5.64 -17.36 -8.57
N ARG A 473 -4.83 -17.88 -7.64
CA ARG A 473 -3.90 -17.08 -6.83
C ARG A 473 -2.82 -16.44 -7.72
N ASP A 474 -2.18 -17.20 -8.61
CA ASP A 474 -1.23 -16.66 -9.59
C ASP A 474 -1.84 -15.58 -10.49
N VAL A 475 -3.11 -15.73 -10.91
CA VAL A 475 -3.82 -14.70 -11.69
C VAL A 475 -4.04 -13.42 -10.87
N PHE A 476 -4.44 -13.54 -9.60
CA PHE A 476 -4.73 -12.38 -8.77
C PHE A 476 -3.45 -11.68 -8.28
N ASP A 477 -2.39 -12.43 -7.97
CA ASP A 477 -1.04 -11.93 -7.64
C ASP A 477 -0.39 -11.13 -8.78
N ARG A 478 -0.88 -11.25 -10.02
CA ARG A 478 -0.44 -10.45 -11.19
C ARG A 478 -1.21 -9.14 -11.36
N ARG A 479 -2.21 -8.86 -10.52
CA ARG A 479 -3.11 -7.69 -10.63
C ARG A 479 -3.26 -6.92 -9.31
N ALA A 480 -3.35 -7.65 -8.20
CA ALA A 480 -3.20 -7.17 -6.83
C ALA A 480 -1.73 -7.27 -6.38
N SER A 481 -1.40 -6.83 -5.16
CA SER A 481 -0.14 -7.22 -4.50
C SER A 481 -0.33 -8.51 -3.69
N GLN A 482 0.75 -9.23 -3.40
CA GLN A 482 0.69 -10.50 -2.65
C GLN A 482 -0.08 -10.39 -1.32
N CYS A 483 0.03 -9.24 -0.63
CA CYS A 483 -0.69 -9.01 0.61
C CYS A 483 -2.18 -8.72 0.38
N GLN A 484 -2.55 -8.00 -0.69
CA GLN A 484 -3.96 -7.84 -1.08
C GLN A 484 -4.58 -9.18 -1.51
N SER A 485 -3.82 -10.04 -2.21
CA SER A 485 -4.26 -11.39 -2.57
C SER A 485 -4.48 -12.27 -1.36
N LEU A 486 -3.52 -12.26 -0.43
CA LEU A 486 -3.62 -13.00 0.83
C LEU A 486 -4.78 -12.49 1.69
N GLN A 487 -4.97 -11.16 1.79
CA GLN A 487 -6.10 -10.57 2.51
C GLN A 487 -7.45 -10.97 1.89
N TRP A 488 -7.62 -10.90 0.56
CA TRP A 488 -8.83 -11.37 -0.13
C TRP A 488 -9.13 -12.86 0.16
N LEU A 489 -8.08 -13.69 0.12
CA LEU A 489 -8.18 -15.12 0.39
C LEU A 489 -8.57 -15.41 1.85
N ILE A 490 -8.01 -14.65 2.79
CA ILE A 490 -8.34 -14.69 4.23
C ILE A 490 -9.80 -14.24 4.46
N ASP A 491 -10.20 -13.09 3.93
CA ASP A 491 -11.55 -12.52 4.12
C ASP A 491 -12.65 -13.45 3.57
N TRP A 492 -12.39 -14.12 2.44
CA TRP A 492 -13.28 -15.15 1.91
C TRP A 492 -13.27 -16.43 2.76
N SER A 493 -12.09 -16.97 3.09
CA SER A 493 -11.98 -18.25 3.82
C SER A 493 -12.47 -18.17 5.27
N ARG A 494 -12.41 -16.99 5.91
CA ARG A 494 -13.04 -16.67 7.22
C ARG A 494 -14.53 -17.04 7.30
N ARG A 495 -15.23 -17.12 6.16
CA ARG A 495 -16.65 -17.50 6.09
C ARG A 495 -16.90 -19.01 6.20
N PHE A 496 -15.84 -19.84 6.16
CA PHE A 496 -15.95 -21.30 6.07
C PHE A 496 -14.98 -22.09 6.97
N ILE A 497 -13.82 -21.52 7.32
CA ILE A 497 -12.78 -22.16 8.15
C ILE A 497 -12.15 -21.15 9.14
N GLU A 498 -11.51 -21.64 10.21
CA GLU A 498 -10.57 -20.83 10.98
C GLU A 498 -9.37 -20.45 10.10
N VAL A 499 -8.87 -19.22 10.26
CA VAL A 499 -7.76 -18.67 9.46
C VAL A 499 -6.61 -18.14 10.32
N ALA A 500 -6.65 -18.33 11.65
CA ALA A 500 -5.66 -17.81 12.61
C ALA A 500 -4.30 -18.57 12.59
N TRP A 501 -4.03 -19.23 11.46
CA TRP A 501 -2.76 -19.82 11.06
C TRP A 501 -2.35 -19.38 9.63
N LEU A 502 -3.27 -18.75 8.87
CA LEU A 502 -3.05 -18.14 7.55
C LEU A 502 -2.74 -16.65 7.68
N ASP A 503 -3.50 -15.92 8.50
CA ASP A 503 -3.42 -14.46 8.60
C ASP A 503 -2.16 -14.02 9.37
N PRO A 504 -1.16 -13.41 8.70
CA PRO A 504 0.03 -12.91 9.38
C PRO A 504 -0.27 -11.64 10.21
N TRP A 505 -1.34 -10.89 9.91
CA TRP A 505 -1.65 -9.61 10.57
C TRP A 505 -2.59 -9.79 11.78
N ASP A 506 -3.00 -11.03 12.08
CA ASP A 506 -3.70 -11.38 13.32
C ASP A 506 -2.67 -11.55 14.48
N PRO A 507 -2.77 -10.78 15.58
CA PRO A 507 -1.87 -10.91 16.73
C PRO A 507 -1.93 -12.30 17.40
N ILE A 508 -3.02 -13.04 17.26
CA ILE A 508 -3.11 -14.42 17.78
C ILE A 508 -2.09 -15.31 17.04
N THR A 509 -1.92 -15.11 15.73
CA THR A 509 -0.88 -15.79 14.92
C THR A 509 0.51 -15.42 15.43
N GLN A 510 0.79 -14.14 15.69
CA GLN A 510 2.11 -13.71 16.20
C GLN A 510 2.38 -14.23 17.61
N VAL A 511 1.39 -14.24 18.51
CA VAL A 511 1.54 -14.79 19.87
C VAL A 511 1.77 -16.31 19.85
N ARG A 512 1.06 -17.06 18.98
CA ARG A 512 1.29 -18.50 18.75
C ARG A 512 2.73 -18.75 18.26
N LEU A 513 3.17 -18.00 17.24
CA LEU A 513 4.53 -18.09 16.69
C LEU A 513 5.63 -17.73 17.71
N GLN A 514 5.43 -16.70 18.53
CA GLN A 514 6.38 -16.30 19.58
C GLN A 514 6.52 -17.34 20.70
N LYS A 515 5.45 -18.08 21.02
CA LYS A 515 5.48 -19.21 21.96
C LYS A 515 6.14 -20.46 21.39
N GLY A 516 6.34 -20.52 20.07
CA GLY A 516 6.69 -21.76 19.38
C GLY A 516 5.54 -22.76 19.33
N ASP A 517 4.29 -22.31 19.46
CA ASP A 517 3.12 -23.17 19.29
C ASP A 517 3.16 -23.76 17.86
N PRO A 518 3.11 -25.10 17.70
CA PRO A 518 3.16 -25.71 16.38
C PRO A 518 1.90 -25.34 15.59
N PRO A 519 1.98 -25.23 14.25
CA PRO A 519 0.80 -24.98 13.44
C PRO A 519 -0.22 -26.10 13.68
N LEU A 520 -1.46 -25.70 13.92
CA LEU A 520 -2.63 -26.57 13.90
C LEU A 520 -3.51 -26.07 12.75
N PRO A 521 -3.69 -26.85 11.66
CA PRO A 521 -3.10 -28.16 11.39
C PRO A 521 -1.58 -28.14 11.17
N VAL A 522 -0.90 -29.25 11.50
CA VAL A 522 0.55 -29.45 11.27
C VAL A 522 0.88 -29.58 9.77
N ILE A 523 -0.10 -30.05 8.99
CA ILE A 523 -0.05 -30.11 7.54
C ILE A 523 -0.37 -28.72 6.98
N ASP A 524 0.32 -28.30 5.93
CA ASP A 524 0.02 -27.06 5.21
C ASP A 524 -1.49 -27.02 4.82
N PRO A 525 -2.24 -26.00 5.26
CA PRO A 525 -3.66 -25.83 4.91
C PRO A 525 -3.89 -25.37 3.47
N MET A 526 -2.88 -24.81 2.78
CA MET A 526 -3.08 -24.20 1.47
C MET A 526 -3.67 -25.14 0.41
N PRO A 527 -3.30 -26.42 0.29
CA PRO A 527 -3.98 -27.37 -0.59
C PRO A 527 -5.48 -27.50 -0.35
N VAL A 528 -5.96 -27.37 0.90
CA VAL A 528 -7.40 -27.41 1.23
C VAL A 528 -8.08 -26.13 0.74
N VAL A 529 -7.44 -24.97 0.94
CA VAL A 529 -7.90 -23.66 0.45
C VAL A 529 -7.92 -23.63 -1.08
N ASP A 530 -6.91 -24.18 -1.74
CA ASP A 530 -6.78 -24.22 -3.20
C ASP A 530 -7.84 -25.13 -3.84
N VAL A 531 -8.13 -26.30 -3.27
CA VAL A 531 -9.26 -27.15 -3.72
C VAL A 531 -10.60 -26.42 -3.56
N ALA A 532 -10.82 -25.74 -2.43
CA ALA A 532 -12.02 -24.96 -2.18
C ALA A 532 -12.18 -23.77 -3.15
N LEU A 533 -11.08 -23.09 -3.47
CA LEU A 533 -11.04 -21.96 -4.39
C LEU A 533 -11.30 -22.39 -5.83
N GLY A 534 -10.69 -23.50 -6.26
CA GLY A 534 -10.98 -24.08 -7.58
C GLY A 534 -12.43 -24.53 -7.71
N ALA A 535 -13.00 -25.14 -6.66
CA ALA A 535 -14.41 -25.53 -6.63
C ALA A 535 -15.37 -24.32 -6.69
N ALA A 536 -15.04 -23.24 -5.96
CA ALA A 536 -15.78 -21.98 -6.02
C ALA A 536 -15.76 -21.35 -7.43
N LEU A 537 -14.59 -21.33 -8.09
CA LEU A 537 -14.46 -20.79 -9.44
C LEU A 537 -15.16 -21.64 -10.49
N VAL A 538 -15.10 -22.97 -10.40
CA VAL A 538 -15.88 -23.84 -11.30
C VAL A 538 -17.38 -23.63 -11.10
N ALA A 539 -17.86 -23.56 -9.85
CA ALA A 539 -19.28 -23.30 -9.60
C ALA A 539 -19.72 -21.93 -10.16
N MET A 540 -18.90 -20.88 -10.01
CA MET A 540 -19.16 -19.56 -10.61
C MET A 540 -19.13 -19.63 -12.15
N ARG A 541 -18.17 -20.35 -12.75
CA ARG A 541 -18.04 -20.57 -14.19
C ARG A 541 -19.24 -21.34 -14.77
N GLN A 542 -19.80 -22.28 -14.01
CA GLN A 542 -21.01 -23.02 -14.36
C GLN A 542 -22.27 -22.16 -14.26
N GLN A 543 -22.33 -21.26 -13.28
CA GLN A 543 -23.41 -20.28 -13.15
C GLN A 543 -23.33 -19.17 -14.23
N PHE A 544 -22.13 -18.85 -14.72
CA PHE A 544 -21.88 -17.88 -15.79
C PHE A 544 -20.97 -18.47 -16.89
N PRO A 545 -21.50 -19.30 -17.81
CA PRO A 545 -20.73 -19.92 -18.90
C PRO A 545 -20.12 -18.90 -19.88
N PHE A 546 -20.65 -17.69 -19.92
CA PHE A 546 -20.10 -16.52 -20.61
C PHE A 546 -20.14 -15.31 -19.66
N PRO A 547 -19.28 -14.29 -19.84
CA PRO A 547 -19.46 -13.02 -19.13
C PRO A 547 -20.82 -12.40 -19.47
N PRO A 548 -21.55 -11.83 -18.50
CA PRO A 548 -22.77 -11.09 -18.78
C PRO A 548 -22.45 -9.81 -19.56
N ASP A 549 -23.42 -9.22 -20.28
CA ASP A 549 -23.23 -7.93 -20.96
C ASP A 549 -22.93 -6.77 -19.98
N LYS A 550 -23.39 -6.93 -18.72
CA LYS A 550 -23.08 -6.05 -17.59
C LYS A 550 -23.35 -6.78 -16.27
N VAL A 551 -22.42 -6.71 -15.31
CA VAL A 551 -22.64 -7.31 -13.98
C VAL A 551 -23.65 -6.48 -13.19
N SER A 552 -24.83 -7.04 -12.93
CA SER A 552 -25.84 -6.47 -12.03
C SER A 552 -25.68 -6.98 -10.59
N ASP A 553 -26.34 -6.33 -9.63
CA ASP A 553 -26.36 -6.79 -8.24
C ASP A 553 -27.07 -8.16 -8.06
N ARG A 554 -27.92 -8.56 -9.03
CA ARG A 554 -28.52 -9.90 -9.10
C ARG A 554 -27.50 -10.96 -9.53
N ASP A 555 -26.64 -10.61 -10.50
CA ASP A 555 -25.59 -11.51 -10.97
C ASP A 555 -24.53 -11.71 -9.88
N ASP A 556 -24.18 -10.63 -9.18
CA ASP A 556 -23.34 -10.68 -7.97
C ASP A 556 -23.92 -11.61 -6.89
N ALA A 557 -25.21 -11.50 -6.58
CA ALA A 557 -25.86 -12.38 -5.60
C ALA A 557 -25.89 -13.86 -6.05
N ALA A 558 -26.09 -14.11 -7.35
CA ALA A 558 -26.04 -15.47 -7.91
C ALA A 558 -24.61 -16.03 -7.94
N ALA A 559 -23.61 -15.20 -8.26
CA ALA A 559 -22.19 -15.55 -8.22
C ALA A 559 -21.75 -15.91 -6.80
N LEU A 560 -22.06 -15.08 -5.81
CA LEU A 560 -21.74 -15.38 -4.40
C LEU A 560 -22.41 -16.67 -3.93
N LYS A 561 -23.66 -16.93 -4.31
CA LYS A 561 -24.34 -18.20 -4.00
C LYS A 561 -23.68 -19.41 -4.67
N ALA A 562 -23.18 -19.27 -5.90
CA ALA A 562 -22.44 -20.31 -6.60
C ALA A 562 -21.07 -20.56 -5.97
N ILE A 563 -20.32 -19.49 -5.66
CA ILE A 563 -19.06 -19.50 -4.90
C ILE A 563 -19.25 -20.23 -3.56
N ASP A 564 -20.28 -19.91 -2.80
CA ASP A 564 -20.54 -20.51 -1.48
C ASP A 564 -20.79 -22.02 -1.59
N ARG A 565 -21.63 -22.46 -2.56
CA ARG A 565 -21.85 -23.90 -2.83
C ARG A 565 -20.56 -24.58 -3.27
N GLY A 566 -19.81 -23.98 -4.18
CA GLY A 566 -18.54 -24.52 -4.69
C GLY A 566 -17.52 -24.67 -3.58
N THR A 567 -17.36 -23.64 -2.74
CA THR A 567 -16.47 -23.64 -1.56
C THR A 567 -16.83 -24.78 -0.61
N GLN A 568 -18.11 -24.93 -0.25
CA GLN A 568 -18.57 -26.00 0.66
C GLN A 568 -18.29 -27.41 0.11
N LEU A 569 -18.56 -27.65 -1.17
CA LEU A 569 -18.27 -28.93 -1.82
C LEU A 569 -16.75 -29.17 -1.95
N GLY A 570 -15.97 -28.15 -2.30
CA GLY A 570 -14.52 -28.22 -2.36
C GLY A 570 -13.89 -28.55 -1.01
N LEU A 571 -14.36 -27.93 0.08
CA LEU A 571 -13.93 -28.27 1.44
C LEU A 571 -14.29 -29.71 1.83
N GLN A 572 -15.48 -30.20 1.48
CA GLN A 572 -15.84 -31.61 1.71
C GLN A 572 -14.93 -32.60 0.94
N LEU A 573 -14.60 -32.29 -0.32
CA LEU A 573 -13.69 -33.08 -1.14
C LEU A 573 -12.24 -33.02 -0.61
N ALA A 574 -11.78 -31.85 -0.19
CA ALA A 574 -10.45 -31.64 0.39
C ALA A 574 -10.30 -32.37 1.75
N THR A 575 -11.27 -32.24 2.65
CA THR A 575 -11.28 -32.97 3.94
C THR A 575 -11.27 -34.49 3.72
N ARG A 576 -12.01 -34.99 2.71
CA ARG A 576 -11.96 -36.42 2.35
C ARG A 576 -10.58 -36.83 1.84
N LEU A 577 -9.98 -36.07 0.92
CA LEU A 577 -8.65 -36.33 0.39
C LEU A 577 -7.58 -36.33 1.49
N VAL A 578 -7.62 -35.37 2.41
CA VAL A 578 -6.72 -35.31 3.58
C VAL A 578 -6.94 -36.52 4.50
N ALA A 579 -8.19 -36.91 4.78
CA ALA A 579 -8.47 -38.09 5.60
C ALA A 579 -8.03 -39.41 4.94
N GLU A 580 -8.07 -39.51 3.61
CA GLU A 580 -7.54 -40.65 2.84
C GLU A 580 -6.01 -40.67 2.82
N GLN A 581 -5.35 -39.51 2.64
CA GLN A 581 -3.89 -39.37 2.72
C GLN A 581 -3.35 -39.66 4.12
N VAL A 582 -3.99 -39.18 5.19
CA VAL A 582 -3.59 -39.48 6.58
C VAL A 582 -3.73 -40.98 6.88
N LYS A 583 -4.72 -41.67 6.32
CA LYS A 583 -4.87 -43.14 6.44
C LYS A 583 -3.81 -43.92 5.65
N SER A 584 -3.33 -43.41 4.52
CA SER A 584 -2.29 -44.07 3.71
C SER A 584 -0.86 -43.73 4.16
N PHE A 585 -0.65 -42.61 4.85
CA PHE A 585 0.67 -42.15 5.29
C PHE A 585 1.51 -43.22 6.05
N PRO A 586 0.94 -44.04 6.96
CA PRO A 586 1.69 -45.12 7.62
C PRO A 586 2.14 -46.26 6.70
N THR A 587 1.51 -46.45 5.52
CA THR A 587 1.97 -47.47 4.55
C THR A 587 3.12 -46.95 3.68
N LEU A 588 3.14 -45.64 3.42
CA LEU A 588 4.25 -44.94 2.74
C LEU A 588 5.51 -44.84 3.61
N LEU A 589 5.33 -44.69 4.93
CA LEU A 589 6.44 -44.64 5.91
C LEU A 589 6.90 -46.00 6.44
N ARG A 590 6.53 -47.11 5.80
CA ARG A 590 7.13 -48.42 6.13
C ARG A 590 8.61 -48.39 5.77
N ALA A 591 9.46 -48.34 6.78
CA ALA A 591 10.90 -48.50 6.61
C ALA A 591 11.17 -49.81 5.86
N ARG A 592 12.04 -49.75 4.83
CA ARG A 592 12.69 -50.96 4.36
C ARG A 592 13.60 -51.44 5.48
N GLU A 593 13.41 -52.68 5.92
CA GLU A 593 14.37 -53.32 6.81
C GLU A 593 15.75 -53.34 6.10
N PRO A 594 16.84 -53.05 6.82
CA PRO A 594 18.19 -53.16 6.25
C PRO A 594 18.51 -54.64 6.03
N GLY A 595 18.64 -55.02 4.76
CA GLY A 595 19.09 -56.35 4.32
C GLY A 595 20.58 -56.41 4.01
#